data_AF-A0A960LLL0-F1
#
_entry.id   AF-A0A960LLL0-F1
#
_cell.length_a   1.000
_cell.length_b   1.000
_cell.length_c   1.000
_cell.angle_alpha   90.00
_cell.angle_beta   90.00
_cell.angle_gamma   90.00
#
_symmetry.space_group_name_H-M   'P 1'
#
loop_
_entity.id
_entity.type
_entity.pdbx_description
1 polymer ?
#
loop_
_entity_poly.entity_id
_entity_poly.type
_entity_poly.pdbx_seq_one_letter_code
_entity_poly.pdbx_strand_id
1 'polypeptide(L)'
;MASSANTTEIRIKGIGVSPGIAIAPVQMIGSRFEEPESHPIVADGATAEKLRLQAAITTTRVQISALREQIDETVGSDHAGIFDAHLLVLDDATVLEEVVRTIDSRQINAESAYYTVINRYLESLRKIADPYLRERAIDIEDVARRVLRNLRWPSGGGMEGIRALDLSNACVLVTHELTPSDTVGLDRERVLGFATEAGSATSHTAIMARSLNIPAVVAVRDLLDRVHPGAPALIDGYHGLVILYPNEETLEEYRALKKREGQLLKKLRKLRDAETATADGRRITLSANIEFIEELPMVKAQGAEGVGLYRTEFFYLNESELRSEDKQAENYTLAAESLKPHGVIIRTLDVGGDKLFPEHFDEPEPNPFLGWRGIRVSLARPEV
;
A
#
# COMPACT_ATOMS: atom_id res chain seq x y z
N MET A 1 -31.28 23.14 21.20
CA MET A 1 -30.63 23.17 22.53
C MET A 1 -30.48 21.75 23.03
N ALA A 2 -29.32 21.47 23.65
CA ALA A 2 -28.81 20.17 24.14
C ALA A 2 -28.43 19.19 23.01
N SER A 3 -27.20 18.70 22.86
CA SER A 3 -26.07 18.56 23.79
C SER A 3 -24.76 18.73 23.01
N SER A 4 -24.01 19.81 23.25
CA SER A 4 -22.59 19.85 22.92
C SER A 4 -21.88 19.02 24.00
N ALA A 5 -21.80 17.71 23.78
CA ALA A 5 -20.90 16.89 24.56
C ALA A 5 -19.50 17.52 24.44
N ASN A 6 -18.97 18.01 25.55
CA ASN A 6 -17.58 18.43 25.67
C ASN A 6 -16.72 17.19 25.42
N THR A 7 -16.50 16.88 24.15
CA THR A 7 -15.64 15.80 23.73
C THR A 7 -14.25 16.41 23.77
N THR A 8 -13.49 16.07 24.81
CA THR A 8 -12.13 16.57 24.99
C THR A 8 -11.32 16.19 23.77
N GLU A 9 -10.62 17.17 23.17
CA GLU A 9 -9.74 16.93 22.03
C GLU A 9 -8.72 15.82 22.39
N ILE A 10 -8.61 14.81 21.51
CA ILE A 10 -7.70 13.69 21.71
C ILE A 10 -6.61 13.78 20.63
N ARG A 11 -5.36 13.88 21.05
CA ARG A 11 -4.19 13.87 20.17
C ARG A 11 -3.47 12.53 20.29
N ILE A 12 -3.39 11.79 19.20
CA ILE A 12 -2.79 10.46 19.15
C ILE A 12 -1.63 10.48 18.17
N LYS A 13 -0.46 10.03 18.62
CA LYS A 13 0.75 9.98 17.80
C LYS A 13 0.91 8.59 17.18
N GLY A 14 1.16 8.56 15.89
CA GLY A 14 1.56 7.38 15.13
C GLY A 14 2.80 7.69 14.29
N ILE A 15 2.86 7.08 13.11
CA ILE A 15 3.94 7.26 12.14
C ILE A 15 3.36 7.96 10.92
N GLY A 16 3.81 9.19 10.65
CA GLY A 16 3.47 9.89 9.41
C GLY A 16 4.13 9.20 8.23
N VAL A 17 3.33 8.73 7.28
CA VAL A 17 3.84 8.01 6.10
C VAL A 17 3.69 8.81 4.82
N SER A 18 2.72 9.71 4.77
CA SER A 18 2.50 10.61 3.64
C SER A 18 2.18 12.01 4.17
N PRO A 19 2.95 13.05 3.75
CA PRO A 19 2.81 14.40 4.26
C PRO A 19 1.49 15.07 3.86
N GLY A 20 1.06 16.05 4.65
CA GLY A 20 -0.11 16.88 4.36
C GLY A 20 -1.11 16.96 5.52
N ILE A 21 -2.13 17.79 5.33
CA ILE A 21 -3.16 18.05 6.35
C ILE A 21 -4.56 17.76 5.79
N ALA A 22 -5.24 16.78 6.41
CA ALA A 22 -6.63 16.44 6.12
C ALA A 22 -7.53 16.84 7.28
N ILE A 23 -8.69 17.43 6.97
CA ILE A 23 -9.70 17.79 7.97
C ILE A 23 -11.05 17.39 7.40
N ALA A 24 -11.69 16.38 7.98
CA ALA A 24 -13.00 15.91 7.57
C ALA A 24 -13.64 15.01 8.64
N PRO A 25 -14.95 14.73 8.54
CA PRO A 25 -15.60 13.70 9.35
C PRO A 25 -14.99 12.31 9.10
N VAL A 26 -14.95 11.49 10.15
CA VAL A 26 -14.41 10.13 10.09
C VAL A 26 -15.40 9.20 9.43
N GLN A 27 -14.91 8.38 8.51
CA GLN A 27 -15.58 7.17 8.04
C GLN A 27 -14.76 5.96 8.50
N MET A 28 -15.42 4.96 9.06
CA MET A 28 -14.74 3.76 9.59
C MET A 28 -15.00 2.57 8.68
N ILE A 29 -13.95 1.81 8.38
CA ILE A 29 -14.09 0.49 7.78
C ILE A 29 -13.92 -0.55 8.87
N GLY A 30 -14.97 -1.34 9.10
CA GLY A 30 -14.88 -2.55 9.90
C GLY A 30 -13.94 -3.54 9.22
N SER A 31 -12.82 -3.83 9.87
CA SER A 31 -11.71 -4.62 9.32
C SER A 31 -11.63 -6.01 9.93
N ARG A 32 -12.74 -6.58 10.42
CA ARG A 32 -12.70 -7.91 11.04
C ARG A 32 -12.95 -8.97 9.97
N PHE A 33 -12.01 -9.90 9.86
CA PHE A 33 -12.25 -11.20 9.22
C PHE A 33 -13.21 -11.98 10.12
N GLU A 34 -14.51 -11.77 9.92
CA GLU A 34 -15.54 -12.32 10.79
C GLU A 34 -15.90 -13.76 10.42
N GLU A 35 -16.00 -14.61 11.44
CA GLU A 35 -16.46 -15.97 11.29
C GLU A 35 -17.91 -15.97 10.75
N PRO A 36 -18.16 -16.56 9.57
CA PRO A 36 -19.50 -16.65 9.02
C PRO A 36 -20.37 -17.62 9.83
N GLU A 37 -21.68 -17.39 9.83
CA GLU A 37 -22.64 -18.31 10.44
C GLU A 37 -22.52 -19.69 9.79
N SER A 38 -22.32 -20.70 10.63
CA SER A 38 -22.21 -22.10 10.21
C SER A 38 -23.58 -22.77 10.27
N HIS A 39 -24.01 -23.33 9.16
CA HIS A 39 -25.25 -24.11 9.10
C HIS A 39 -25.06 -25.42 8.35
N PRO A 40 -25.75 -26.50 8.78
CA PRO A 40 -25.66 -27.77 8.09
C PRO A 40 -26.25 -27.66 6.68
N ILE A 41 -25.65 -28.38 5.73
CA ILE A 41 -26.19 -28.51 4.38
C ILE A 41 -27.29 -29.57 4.35
N VAL A 42 -28.28 -29.35 3.50
CA VAL A 42 -29.32 -30.34 3.23
C VAL A 42 -28.70 -31.57 2.55
N ALA A 43 -29.29 -32.76 2.70
CA ALA A 43 -28.84 -33.95 1.98
C ALA A 43 -28.70 -33.65 0.46
N ASP A 44 -27.58 -34.06 -0.13
CA ASP A 44 -27.16 -33.75 -1.52
C ASP A 44 -26.81 -32.28 -1.83
N GLY A 45 -26.79 -31.41 -0.82
CA GLY A 45 -26.43 -29.99 -0.95
C GLY A 45 -24.94 -29.71 -1.16
N ALA A 46 -24.06 -30.71 -0.93
CA ALA A 46 -22.60 -30.54 -1.04
C ALA A 46 -22.17 -30.10 -2.45
N THR A 47 -22.80 -30.64 -3.49
CA THR A 47 -22.51 -30.24 -4.88
C THR A 47 -22.88 -28.79 -5.14
N ALA A 48 -24.01 -28.32 -4.60
CA ALA A 48 -24.44 -26.94 -4.75
C ALA A 48 -23.47 -25.97 -4.05
N GLU A 49 -23.02 -26.29 -2.83
CA GLU A 49 -22.03 -25.49 -2.11
C GLU A 49 -20.66 -25.43 -2.81
N LYS A 50 -20.21 -26.55 -3.41
CA LYS A 50 -18.99 -26.57 -4.24
C LYS A 50 -19.10 -25.67 -5.47
N LEU A 51 -20.25 -25.67 -6.14
CA LEU A 51 -20.51 -24.78 -7.28
C LEU A 51 -20.54 -23.31 -6.85
N ARG A 52 -21.16 -22.99 -5.69
CA ARG A 52 -21.15 -21.64 -5.10
C ARG A 52 -19.71 -21.19 -4.82
N LEU A 53 -18.89 -22.05 -4.23
CA LEU A 53 -17.47 -21.77 -3.98
C LEU A 53 -16.71 -21.47 -5.28
N GLN A 54 -16.87 -22.31 -6.31
CA GLN A 54 -16.21 -22.11 -7.59
C GLN A 54 -16.64 -20.80 -8.27
N ALA A 55 -17.93 -20.45 -8.21
CA ALA A 55 -18.44 -19.19 -8.73
C ALA A 55 -17.87 -17.98 -7.98
N ALA A 56 -17.77 -18.05 -6.65
CA ALA A 56 -17.18 -17.01 -5.83
C ALA A 56 -15.69 -16.81 -6.14
N ILE A 57 -14.92 -17.90 -6.28
CA ILE A 57 -13.49 -17.85 -6.67
C ILE A 57 -13.34 -17.21 -8.05
N THR A 58 -14.16 -17.63 -9.02
CA THR A 58 -14.12 -17.06 -10.39
C THR A 58 -14.41 -15.56 -10.38
N THR A 59 -15.40 -15.15 -9.58
CA THR A 59 -15.75 -13.73 -9.43
C THR A 59 -14.62 -12.95 -8.75
N THR A 60 -14.02 -13.50 -7.70
CA THR A 60 -12.86 -12.91 -7.01
C THR A 60 -11.68 -12.74 -7.96
N ARG A 61 -11.40 -13.74 -8.81
CA ARG A 61 -10.34 -13.67 -9.83
C ARG A 61 -10.53 -12.48 -10.75
N VAL A 62 -11.71 -12.36 -11.37
CA VAL A 62 -12.04 -11.24 -12.26
C VAL A 62 -11.87 -9.90 -11.54
N GLN A 63 -12.33 -9.80 -10.29
CA GLN A 63 -12.17 -8.58 -9.50
C GLN A 63 -10.70 -8.27 -9.18
N ILE A 64 -9.84 -9.27 -8.93
CA ILE A 64 -8.41 -9.06 -8.64
C ILE A 64 -7.67 -8.66 -9.91
N SER A 65 -7.95 -9.33 -11.04
CA SER A 65 -7.38 -8.95 -12.34
C SER A 65 -7.74 -7.52 -12.75
N ALA A 66 -8.99 -7.09 -12.52
CA ALA A 66 -9.38 -5.70 -12.79
C ALA A 66 -8.67 -4.69 -11.88
N LEU A 67 -8.42 -5.03 -10.61
CA LEU A 67 -7.63 -4.17 -9.71
C LEU A 67 -6.17 -4.07 -10.15
N ARG A 68 -5.60 -5.19 -10.61
CA ARG A 68 -4.25 -5.24 -11.16
C ARG A 68 -4.10 -4.29 -12.34
N GLU A 69 -5.01 -4.36 -13.31
CA GLU A 69 -5.02 -3.46 -14.48
C GLU A 69 -5.15 -1.99 -14.06
N GLN A 70 -6.07 -1.69 -13.13
CA GLN A 70 -6.25 -0.32 -12.64
C GLN A 70 -4.99 0.25 -11.96
N ILE A 71 -4.26 -0.58 -11.20
CA ILE A 71 -3.02 -0.17 -10.53
C ILE A 71 -1.86 -0.04 -11.50
N ASP A 72 -1.76 -0.94 -12.47
CA ASP A 72 -0.78 -0.83 -13.55
C ASP A 72 -0.92 0.51 -14.28
N GLU A 73 -2.15 0.91 -14.61
CA GLU A 73 -2.43 2.19 -15.27
C GLU A 73 -2.19 3.43 -14.39
N THR A 74 -2.43 3.35 -13.07
CA THR A 74 -2.45 4.54 -12.21
C THR A 74 -1.22 4.74 -11.34
N VAL A 75 -0.49 3.68 -11.03
CA VAL A 75 0.66 3.69 -10.11
C VAL A 75 1.90 3.04 -10.74
N GLY A 76 1.72 2.16 -11.73
CA GLY A 76 2.81 1.49 -12.45
C GLY A 76 2.91 -0.01 -12.15
N SER A 77 3.54 -0.73 -13.09
CA SER A 77 3.57 -2.21 -13.13
C SER A 77 4.19 -2.88 -11.90
N ASP A 78 5.19 -2.24 -11.27
CA ASP A 78 5.87 -2.78 -10.10
C ASP A 78 4.96 -2.93 -8.88
N HIS A 79 3.91 -2.10 -8.77
CA HIS A 79 2.91 -2.21 -7.73
C HIS A 79 1.77 -3.17 -8.09
N ALA A 80 1.61 -3.51 -9.38
CA ALA A 80 0.63 -4.46 -9.84
C ALA A 80 1.00 -5.93 -9.50
N GLY A 81 2.29 -6.24 -9.36
CA GLY A 81 2.79 -7.59 -9.01
C GLY A 81 2.27 -8.14 -7.67
N ILE A 82 1.81 -7.28 -6.76
CA ILE A 82 1.14 -7.69 -5.52
C ILE A 82 -0.14 -8.48 -5.84
N PHE A 83 -0.89 -8.06 -6.85
CA PHE A 83 -2.12 -8.74 -7.26
C PHE A 83 -1.83 -10.07 -7.98
N ASP A 84 -0.66 -10.24 -8.57
CA ASP A 84 -0.23 -11.52 -9.13
C ASP A 84 0.00 -12.54 -8.00
N ALA A 85 0.61 -12.13 -6.88
CA ALA A 85 0.68 -12.95 -5.69
C ALA A 85 -0.72 -13.29 -5.12
N HIS A 86 -1.66 -12.34 -5.14
CA HIS A 86 -3.05 -12.60 -4.73
C HIS A 86 -3.73 -13.65 -5.62
N LEU A 87 -3.50 -13.61 -6.93
CA LEU A 87 -4.02 -14.60 -7.87
C LEU A 87 -3.42 -15.99 -7.63
N LEU A 88 -2.13 -16.09 -7.30
CA LEU A 88 -1.50 -17.35 -6.94
C LEU A 88 -2.10 -17.96 -5.67
N VAL A 89 -2.37 -17.13 -4.65
CA VAL A 89 -3.04 -17.58 -3.41
C VAL A 89 -4.46 -18.06 -3.68
N LEU A 90 -5.21 -17.34 -4.52
CA LEU A 90 -6.57 -17.71 -4.90
C LEU A 90 -6.63 -19.06 -5.63
N ASP A 91 -5.55 -19.42 -6.31
CA ASP A 91 -5.44 -20.59 -7.19
C ASP A 91 -4.79 -21.80 -6.55
N ASP A 92 -4.44 -21.71 -5.26
CA ASP A 92 -3.81 -22.82 -4.55
C ASP A 92 -4.74 -24.04 -4.48
N ALA A 93 -4.47 -25.01 -5.36
CA ALA A 93 -5.25 -26.24 -5.47
C ALA A 93 -5.29 -27.03 -4.16
N THR A 94 -4.23 -26.98 -3.35
CA THR A 94 -4.16 -27.69 -2.07
C THR A 94 -5.16 -27.12 -1.08
N VAL A 95 -5.22 -25.79 -0.98
CA VAL A 95 -6.17 -25.09 -0.12
C VAL A 95 -7.61 -25.35 -0.60
N LEU A 96 -7.86 -25.23 -1.91
CA LEU A 96 -9.19 -25.43 -2.47
C LEU A 96 -9.69 -26.87 -2.31
N GLU A 97 -8.84 -27.87 -2.54
CA GLU A 97 -9.17 -29.27 -2.28
C GLU A 97 -9.51 -29.51 -0.82
N GLU A 98 -8.80 -28.88 0.11
CA GLU A 98 -9.08 -29.00 1.52
C GLU A 98 -10.42 -28.37 1.93
N VAL A 99 -10.78 -27.22 1.34
CA VAL A 99 -12.10 -26.61 1.53
C VAL A 99 -13.19 -27.55 1.03
N VAL A 100 -13.02 -28.14 -0.16
CA VAL A 100 -13.98 -29.11 -0.73
C VAL A 100 -14.13 -30.33 0.18
N ARG A 101 -13.03 -30.89 0.71
CA ARG A 101 -13.07 -32.00 1.68
C ARG A 101 -13.75 -31.59 2.99
N THR A 102 -13.61 -30.34 3.42
CA THR A 102 -14.26 -29.83 4.63
C THR A 102 -15.77 -29.73 4.44
N ILE A 103 -16.24 -29.28 3.28
CA ILE A 103 -17.67 -29.31 2.90
C ILE A 103 -18.20 -30.75 2.93
N ASP A 104 -17.49 -31.69 2.30
CA ASP A 104 -17.92 -33.09 2.22
C ASP A 104 -17.93 -33.79 3.58
N SER A 105 -16.92 -33.60 4.40
CA SER A 105 -16.78 -34.31 5.68
C SER A 105 -17.65 -33.71 6.78
N ARG A 106 -17.75 -32.38 6.87
CA ARG A 106 -18.48 -31.69 7.94
C ARG A 106 -19.94 -31.38 7.58
N GLN A 107 -20.30 -31.48 6.29
CA GLN A 107 -21.63 -31.18 5.79
C GLN A 107 -22.10 -29.78 6.21
N ILE A 108 -21.24 -28.77 6.02
CA ILE A 108 -21.49 -27.35 6.33
C ILE A 108 -21.39 -26.48 5.07
N ASN A 109 -21.94 -25.28 5.15
CA ASN A 109 -21.93 -24.29 4.06
C ASN A 109 -20.52 -23.84 3.65
N ALA A 110 -20.39 -23.40 2.39
CA ALA A 110 -19.12 -23.05 1.77
C ALA A 110 -18.39 -21.91 2.50
N GLU A 111 -19.11 -20.92 3.04
CA GLU A 111 -18.51 -19.81 3.80
C GLU A 111 -17.77 -20.32 5.04
N SER A 112 -18.44 -21.15 5.85
CA SER A 112 -17.88 -21.69 7.08
C SER A 112 -16.73 -22.66 6.80
N ALA A 113 -16.85 -23.50 5.78
CA ALA A 113 -15.77 -24.39 5.35
C ALA A 113 -14.53 -23.61 4.88
N TYR A 114 -14.73 -22.61 4.02
CA TYR A 114 -13.65 -21.77 3.50
C TYR A 114 -12.96 -20.97 4.63
N TYR A 115 -13.74 -20.32 5.49
CA TYR A 115 -13.21 -19.58 6.64
C TYR A 115 -12.39 -20.49 7.57
N THR A 116 -12.89 -21.68 7.89
CA THR A 116 -12.20 -22.63 8.78
C THR A 116 -10.81 -22.99 8.25
N VAL A 117 -10.71 -23.33 6.97
CA VAL A 117 -9.45 -23.73 6.35
C VAL A 117 -8.49 -22.55 6.30
N ILE A 118 -8.93 -21.41 5.78
CA ILE A 118 -8.09 -20.21 5.64
C ILE A 118 -7.63 -19.67 7.00
N ASN A 119 -8.53 -19.58 7.99
CA ASN A 119 -8.17 -19.06 9.32
C ASN A 119 -7.04 -19.88 9.96
N ARG A 120 -7.03 -21.20 9.75
CA ARG A 120 -5.94 -22.08 10.24
C ARG A 120 -4.60 -21.78 9.56
N TYR A 121 -4.60 -21.49 8.26
CA TYR A 121 -3.38 -21.05 7.54
C TYR A 121 -2.92 -19.67 8.04
N LEU A 122 -3.85 -18.71 8.18
CA LEU A 122 -3.56 -17.37 8.69
C LEU A 122 -2.98 -17.40 10.10
N GLU A 123 -3.55 -18.20 11.02
CA GLU A 123 -3.03 -18.38 12.37
C GLU A 123 -1.62 -18.98 12.37
N SER A 124 -1.33 -19.89 11.45
CA SER A 124 -0.01 -20.52 11.33
C SER A 124 1.02 -19.50 10.83
N LEU A 125 0.68 -18.69 9.83
CA LEU A 125 1.55 -17.64 9.30
C LEU A 125 1.80 -16.52 10.31
N ARG A 126 0.77 -16.07 11.03
CA ARG A 126 0.88 -15.01 12.05
C ARG A 126 1.78 -15.40 13.23
N LYS A 127 1.95 -16.70 13.50
CA LYS A 127 2.86 -17.21 14.55
C LYS A 127 4.33 -17.17 14.15
N ILE A 128 4.64 -16.97 12.87
CA ILE A 128 6.02 -16.91 12.39
C ILE A 128 6.57 -15.51 12.67
N ALA A 129 7.73 -15.44 13.32
CA ALA A 129 8.39 -14.18 13.70
C ALA A 129 9.14 -13.50 12.52
N ASP A 130 8.66 -13.70 11.29
CA ASP A 130 9.24 -13.12 10.08
C ASP A 130 8.34 -11.96 9.61
N PRO A 131 8.86 -10.72 9.51
CA PRO A 131 8.11 -9.58 8.95
C PRO A 131 7.53 -9.84 7.54
N TYR A 132 8.28 -10.50 6.66
CA TYR A 132 7.84 -10.80 5.29
C TYR A 132 6.64 -11.75 5.27
N LEU A 133 6.68 -12.81 6.09
CA LEU A 133 5.57 -13.75 6.19
C LEU A 133 4.35 -13.17 6.88
N ARG A 134 4.53 -12.17 7.75
CA ARG A 134 3.41 -11.40 8.33
C ARG A 134 2.71 -10.52 7.29
N GLU A 135 3.47 -9.87 6.40
CA GLU A 135 2.89 -9.13 5.28
C GLU A 135 2.12 -10.05 4.33
N ARG A 136 2.67 -11.22 4.00
CA ARG A 136 1.97 -12.27 3.22
C ARG A 136 0.65 -12.72 3.87
N ALA A 137 0.57 -12.77 5.20
CA ALA A 137 -0.66 -13.15 5.89
C ALA A 137 -1.78 -12.12 5.65
N ILE A 138 -1.44 -10.84 5.58
CA ILE A 138 -2.40 -9.75 5.28
C ILE A 138 -2.92 -9.89 3.86
N ASP A 139 -2.05 -10.20 2.90
CA ASP A 139 -2.41 -10.40 1.50
C ASP A 139 -3.36 -11.60 1.33
N ILE A 140 -3.08 -12.72 2.00
CA ILE A 140 -3.94 -13.90 2.00
C ILE A 140 -5.30 -13.58 2.62
N GLU A 141 -5.30 -12.81 3.71
CA GLU A 141 -6.54 -12.40 4.37
C GLU A 141 -7.39 -11.49 3.49
N ASP A 142 -6.79 -10.58 2.70
CA ASP A 142 -7.49 -9.75 1.73
C ASP A 142 -8.21 -10.60 0.67
N VAL A 143 -7.50 -11.55 0.06
CA VAL A 143 -8.09 -12.51 -0.90
C VAL A 143 -9.22 -13.30 -0.25
N ALA A 144 -9.01 -13.77 0.98
CA ALA A 144 -10.00 -14.57 1.70
C ALA A 144 -11.28 -13.80 2.03
N ARG A 145 -11.18 -12.56 2.51
CA ARG A 145 -12.33 -11.67 2.72
C ARG A 145 -13.11 -11.49 1.42
N ARG A 146 -12.41 -11.32 0.30
CA ARG A 146 -13.03 -11.12 -1.01
C ARG A 146 -13.82 -12.34 -1.47
N VAL A 147 -13.29 -13.55 -1.28
CA VAL A 147 -14.00 -14.81 -1.54
C VAL A 147 -15.24 -14.95 -0.65
N LEU A 148 -15.11 -14.71 0.66
CA LEU A 148 -16.24 -14.79 1.60
C LEU A 148 -17.36 -13.81 1.24
N ARG A 149 -17.01 -12.58 0.82
CA ARG A 149 -17.98 -11.61 0.35
C ARG A 149 -18.73 -12.09 -0.90
N ASN A 150 -18.00 -12.63 -1.89
CA ASN A 150 -18.62 -13.15 -3.11
C ASN A 150 -19.48 -14.41 -2.86
N LEU A 151 -19.18 -15.19 -1.81
CA LEU A 151 -20.03 -16.28 -1.34
C LEU A 151 -21.35 -15.78 -0.70
N ARG A 152 -21.25 -14.75 0.16
CA ARG A 152 -22.40 -14.14 0.87
C ARG A 152 -23.32 -13.37 -0.09
N TRP A 153 -22.75 -12.68 -1.08
CA TRP A 153 -23.51 -11.88 -2.06
C TRP A 153 -23.11 -12.18 -3.51
N PRO A 154 -23.55 -13.31 -4.08
CA PRO A 154 -23.17 -13.76 -5.43
C PRO A 154 -23.55 -12.77 -6.54
N SER A 155 -24.63 -11.99 -6.34
CA SER A 155 -25.10 -10.97 -7.30
C SER A 155 -24.49 -9.58 -7.07
N GLY A 156 -23.45 -9.47 -6.23
CA GLY A 156 -22.80 -8.19 -5.91
C GLY A 156 -23.63 -7.24 -5.05
N GLY A 157 -24.70 -7.73 -4.41
CA GLY A 157 -25.63 -6.93 -3.59
C GLY A 157 -25.12 -6.52 -2.21
N GLY A 158 -23.96 -7.03 -1.78
CA GLY A 158 -23.33 -6.70 -0.51
C GLY A 158 -22.28 -5.62 -0.68
N MET A 159 -22.58 -4.40 -0.25
CA MET A 159 -21.58 -3.35 -0.07
C MET A 159 -20.86 -3.60 1.27
N GLU A 160 -19.59 -4.01 1.21
CA GLU A 160 -18.66 -4.12 2.34
C GLU A 160 -17.32 -3.44 2.01
N GLY A 161 -16.52 -3.08 3.03
CA GLY A 161 -15.26 -2.35 2.85
C GLY A 161 -15.45 -0.89 2.43
N ILE A 162 -14.50 -0.31 1.70
CA ILE A 162 -14.58 1.10 1.23
C ILE A 162 -15.82 1.37 0.38
N ARG A 163 -16.28 0.37 -0.38
CA ARG A 163 -17.44 0.50 -1.26
C ARG A 163 -18.77 0.62 -0.51
N ALA A 164 -18.79 0.29 0.78
CA ALA A 164 -19.95 0.50 1.65
C ALA A 164 -19.99 1.87 2.30
N LEU A 165 -18.91 2.64 2.20
CA LEU A 165 -18.83 3.94 2.83
C LEU A 165 -19.76 4.90 2.11
N ASP A 166 -20.52 5.66 2.90
CA ASP A 166 -21.19 6.85 2.39
C ASP A 166 -20.13 7.91 2.08
N LEU A 167 -19.62 7.85 0.86
CA LEU A 167 -18.73 8.86 0.30
C LEU A 167 -19.54 10.03 -0.26
N SER A 168 -20.80 10.29 0.11
CA SER A 168 -21.51 11.48 -0.39
C SER A 168 -20.77 12.79 -0.09
N ASN A 169 -19.94 12.80 0.97
CA ASN A 169 -19.14 13.93 1.40
C ASN A 169 -17.67 13.54 1.60
N ALA A 170 -16.79 14.54 1.60
CA ALA A 170 -15.38 14.34 1.89
C ALA A 170 -15.16 13.82 3.32
N CYS A 171 -14.25 12.85 3.50
CA CYS A 171 -14.04 12.14 4.76
C CYS A 171 -12.56 11.85 5.05
N VAL A 172 -12.27 11.54 6.32
CA VAL A 172 -11.03 10.92 6.77
C VAL A 172 -11.33 9.46 7.05
N LEU A 173 -10.54 8.56 6.47
CA LEU A 173 -10.73 7.13 6.64
C LEU A 173 -9.99 6.62 7.88
N VAL A 174 -10.68 5.86 8.72
CA VAL A 174 -10.07 5.21 9.88
C VAL A 174 -10.34 3.71 9.84
N THR A 175 -9.30 2.90 9.98
CA THR A 175 -9.43 1.43 10.01
C THR A 175 -8.30 0.79 10.81
N HIS A 176 -8.37 -0.51 11.09
CA HIS A 176 -7.24 -1.21 11.71
C HIS A 176 -6.05 -1.24 10.74
N GLU A 177 -6.31 -1.60 9.48
CA GLU A 177 -5.29 -1.73 8.45
C GLU A 177 -5.97 -1.61 7.07
N LEU A 178 -5.29 -0.97 6.12
CA LEU A 178 -5.76 -0.91 4.72
C LEU A 178 -5.07 -1.98 3.90
N THR A 179 -5.87 -2.84 3.28
CA THR A 179 -5.36 -3.80 2.31
C THR A 179 -4.97 -3.08 1.00
N PRO A 180 -4.14 -3.72 0.14
CA PRO A 180 -3.90 -3.22 -1.21
C PRO A 180 -5.22 -2.98 -1.96
N SER A 181 -6.16 -3.93 -1.89
CA SER A 181 -7.48 -3.83 -2.52
C SER A 181 -8.29 -2.63 -2.05
N ASP A 182 -8.25 -2.33 -0.75
CA ASP A 182 -8.90 -1.16 -0.18
C ASP A 182 -8.28 0.11 -0.77
N THR A 183 -6.95 0.18 -0.79
CA THR A 183 -6.23 1.38 -1.23
C THR A 183 -6.50 1.74 -2.70
N VAL A 184 -6.67 0.75 -3.58
CA VAL A 184 -7.08 0.97 -4.99
C VAL A 184 -8.52 1.53 -5.08
N GLY A 185 -9.40 1.06 -4.21
CA GLY A 185 -10.81 1.45 -4.18
C GLY A 185 -11.07 2.83 -3.59
N LEU A 186 -10.04 3.54 -3.12
CA LEU A 186 -10.18 4.87 -2.54
C LEU A 186 -10.57 5.91 -3.59
N ASP A 187 -11.70 6.56 -3.36
CA ASP A 187 -12.07 7.77 -4.11
C ASP A 187 -11.22 8.94 -3.63
N ARG A 188 -10.27 9.37 -4.46
CA ARG A 188 -9.27 10.41 -4.16
C ARG A 188 -9.89 11.80 -3.99
N GLU A 189 -11.06 12.06 -4.56
CA GLU A 189 -11.74 13.35 -4.40
C GLU A 189 -12.41 13.46 -3.03
N ARG A 190 -12.74 12.32 -2.43
CA ARG A 190 -13.61 12.23 -1.26
C ARG A 190 -12.82 11.81 -0.02
N VAL A 191 -11.87 10.91 -0.13
CA VAL A 191 -10.99 10.53 0.98
C VAL A 191 -9.83 11.52 1.06
N LEU A 192 -9.92 12.48 1.99
CA LEU A 192 -8.94 13.55 2.14
C LEU A 192 -7.69 13.13 2.92
N GLY A 193 -7.75 12.00 3.61
CA GLY A 193 -6.68 11.47 4.44
C GLY A 193 -7.10 10.16 5.11
N PHE A 194 -6.16 9.41 5.65
CA PHE A 194 -6.48 8.19 6.39
C PHE A 194 -5.55 7.92 7.58
N ALA A 195 -6.04 7.14 8.53
CA ALA A 195 -5.25 6.64 9.64
C ALA A 195 -5.53 5.17 9.95
N THR A 196 -4.47 4.44 10.32
CA THR A 196 -4.55 3.00 10.63
C THR A 196 -3.90 2.64 11.97
N GLU A 197 -4.44 1.63 12.66
CA GLU A 197 -3.86 1.10 13.91
C GLU A 197 -2.60 0.26 13.69
N ALA A 198 -2.59 -0.49 12.60
CA ALA A 198 -1.47 -1.30 12.13
C ALA A 198 -0.76 -0.62 10.94
N GLY A 199 0.33 -1.24 10.48
CA GLY A 199 1.17 -0.74 9.40
C GLY A 199 2.52 -0.19 9.85
N SER A 200 3.40 0.06 8.88
CA SER A 200 4.77 0.52 9.10
C SER A 200 5.13 1.61 8.09
N ALA A 201 6.26 2.29 8.28
CA ALA A 201 6.72 3.33 7.34
C ALA A 201 7.08 2.79 5.94
N THR A 202 7.25 1.48 5.82
CA THR A 202 7.66 0.76 4.60
C THR A 202 6.57 -0.17 4.07
N SER A 203 5.38 -0.21 4.68
CA SER A 203 4.31 -1.10 4.22
C SER A 203 3.73 -0.66 2.88
N HIS A 204 3.06 -1.56 2.18
CA HIS A 204 2.35 -1.25 0.93
C HIS A 204 1.39 -0.06 1.09
N THR A 205 0.67 0.02 2.20
CA THR A 205 -0.18 1.17 2.53
C THR A 205 0.59 2.49 2.57
N ALA A 206 1.80 2.49 3.14
CA ALA A 206 2.65 3.69 3.24
C ALA A 206 3.19 4.13 1.87
N ILE A 207 3.59 3.17 1.04
CA ILE A 207 4.06 3.42 -0.33
C ILE A 207 2.90 4.02 -1.16
N MET A 208 1.75 3.35 -1.16
CA MET A 208 0.57 3.82 -1.90
C MET A 208 0.08 5.19 -1.42
N ALA A 209 0.11 5.47 -0.11
CA ALA A 209 -0.25 6.79 0.42
C ALA A 209 0.56 7.94 -0.20
N ARG A 210 1.88 7.71 -0.37
CA ARG A 210 2.80 8.68 -0.98
C ARG A 210 2.52 8.84 -2.46
N SER A 211 2.37 7.73 -3.20
CA SER A 211 2.08 7.76 -4.63
C SER A 211 0.73 8.42 -4.93
N LEU A 212 -0.25 8.25 -4.05
CA LEU A 212 -1.57 8.89 -4.15
C LEU A 212 -1.60 10.32 -3.61
N ASN A 213 -0.52 10.77 -2.96
CA ASN A 213 -0.41 12.08 -2.31
C ASN A 213 -1.56 12.38 -1.32
N ILE A 214 -2.00 11.34 -0.60
CA ILE A 214 -3.04 11.42 0.42
C ILE A 214 -2.36 11.48 1.80
N PRO A 215 -2.63 12.48 2.65
CA PRO A 215 -2.11 12.56 4.01
C PRO A 215 -2.44 11.30 4.82
N ALA A 216 -1.42 10.67 5.42
CA ALA A 216 -1.61 9.39 6.07
C ALA A 216 -0.73 9.20 7.32
N VAL A 217 -1.34 8.59 8.36
CA VAL A 217 -0.66 8.23 9.62
C VAL A 217 -1.00 6.78 9.97
N VAL A 218 0.02 5.95 10.14
CA VAL A 218 -0.13 4.52 10.48
C VAL A 218 0.35 4.24 11.89
N ALA A 219 0.14 3.00 12.37
CA ALA A 219 0.58 2.56 13.70
C ALA A 219 -0.01 3.38 14.86
N VAL A 220 -1.26 3.85 14.72
CA VAL A 220 -1.95 4.67 15.72
C VAL A 220 -2.69 3.76 16.70
N ARG A 221 -2.10 3.50 17.87
CA ARG A 221 -2.68 2.54 18.83
C ARG A 221 -4.04 2.99 19.37
N ASP A 222 -4.94 2.03 19.53
CA ASP A 222 -6.29 2.18 20.09
C ASP A 222 -7.13 3.26 19.36
N LEU A 223 -6.89 3.49 18.08
CA LEU A 223 -7.58 4.52 17.30
C LEU A 223 -9.06 4.18 17.14
N LEU A 224 -9.39 2.92 16.84
CA LEU A 224 -10.76 2.47 16.59
C LEU A 224 -11.64 2.56 17.84
N ASP A 225 -11.05 2.36 19.02
CA ASP A 225 -11.76 2.44 20.30
C ASP A 225 -12.04 3.88 20.74
N ARG A 226 -11.33 4.86 20.17
CA ARG A 226 -11.38 6.28 20.58
C ARG A 226 -12.21 7.15 19.64
N VAL A 227 -12.68 6.61 18.51
CA VAL A 227 -13.37 7.36 17.47
C VAL A 227 -14.71 6.72 17.12
N HIS A 228 -15.66 7.56 16.71
CA HIS A 228 -16.95 7.10 16.20
C HIS A 228 -17.14 7.57 14.75
N PRO A 229 -17.89 6.83 13.92
CA PRO A 229 -18.24 7.28 12.59
C PRO A 229 -18.91 8.67 12.63
N GLY A 230 -18.52 9.56 11.72
CA GLY A 230 -18.99 10.94 11.64
C GLY A 230 -18.30 11.93 12.59
N ALA A 231 -17.42 11.46 13.50
CA ALA A 231 -16.67 12.36 14.37
C ALA A 231 -15.74 13.27 13.56
N PRO A 232 -15.58 14.56 13.92
CA PRO A 232 -14.59 15.41 13.27
C PRO A 232 -13.18 14.91 13.60
N ALA A 233 -12.35 14.74 12.58
CA ALA A 233 -10.95 14.39 12.74
C ALA A 233 -10.04 15.22 11.85
N LEU A 234 -8.79 15.30 12.29
CA LEU A 234 -7.69 15.92 11.59
C LEU A 234 -6.52 14.95 11.51
N ILE A 235 -5.97 14.81 10.31
CA ILE A 235 -4.75 14.04 10.06
C ILE A 235 -3.64 15.02 9.73
N ASP A 236 -2.56 14.98 10.51
CA ASP A 236 -1.29 15.63 10.23
C ASP A 236 -0.25 14.56 9.85
N GLY A 237 -0.10 14.38 8.53
CA GLY A 237 0.87 13.46 7.95
C GLY A 237 2.32 13.90 8.11
N TYR A 238 2.58 15.17 8.44
CA TYR A 238 3.95 15.67 8.67
C TYR A 238 4.49 15.23 10.02
N HIS A 239 3.69 15.40 11.07
CA HIS A 239 4.11 15.08 12.44
C HIS A 239 3.66 13.69 12.90
N GLY A 240 2.92 12.97 12.06
CA GLY A 240 2.37 11.66 12.41
C GLY A 240 1.30 11.77 13.49
N LEU A 241 0.43 12.78 13.40
CA LEU A 241 -0.55 13.07 14.44
C LEU A 241 -1.98 12.89 13.91
N VAL A 242 -2.80 12.22 14.71
CA VAL A 242 -4.25 12.11 14.52
C VAL A 242 -4.91 12.90 15.65
N ILE A 243 -5.71 13.90 15.31
CA ILE A 243 -6.47 14.70 16.27
C ILE A 243 -7.95 14.38 16.09
N LEU A 244 -8.55 13.76 17.11
CA LEU A 244 -9.97 13.48 17.17
C LEU A 244 -10.68 14.56 17.98
N TYR A 245 -11.88 14.93 17.55
CA TYR A 245 -12.67 15.98 18.18
C TYR A 245 -11.87 17.29 18.35
N PRO A 246 -11.20 17.79 17.29
CA PRO A 246 -10.40 19.01 17.40
C PRO A 246 -11.28 20.18 17.83
N ASN A 247 -10.76 20.98 18.76
CA ASN A 247 -11.44 22.22 19.16
C ASN A 247 -11.27 23.31 18.07
N GLU A 248 -12.05 24.39 18.16
CA GLU A 248 -12.01 25.45 17.15
C GLU A 248 -10.64 26.14 17.05
N GLU A 249 -9.91 26.29 18.17
CA GLU A 249 -8.56 26.88 18.17
C GLU A 249 -7.59 26.03 17.34
N THR A 250 -7.58 24.71 17.56
CA THR A 250 -6.80 23.75 16.77
C THR A 250 -7.23 23.77 15.30
N LEU A 251 -8.54 23.81 15.01
CA LEU A 251 -9.03 23.86 13.63
C LEU A 251 -8.59 25.15 12.91
N GLU A 252 -8.63 26.29 13.58
CA GLU A 252 -8.16 27.57 13.04
C GLU A 252 -6.66 27.55 12.76
N GLU A 253 -5.86 27.04 13.70
CA GLU A 253 -4.41 26.88 13.56
C GLU A 253 -4.06 26.05 12.32
N TYR A 254 -4.67 24.86 12.18
CA TYR A 254 -4.39 23.97 11.06
C TYR A 254 -4.96 24.47 9.73
N ARG A 255 -6.10 25.17 9.73
CA ARG A 255 -6.60 25.86 8.53
C ARG A 255 -5.64 26.95 8.08
N ALA A 256 -5.05 27.70 9.02
CA ALA A 256 -4.03 28.71 8.72
C ALA A 256 -2.75 28.07 8.18
N LEU A 257 -2.28 26.97 8.77
CA LEU A 257 -1.15 26.18 8.28
C LEU A 257 -1.39 25.68 6.85
N LYS A 258 -2.51 25.01 6.59
CA LYS A 258 -2.88 24.52 5.25
C LYS A 258 -2.99 25.65 4.22
N LYS A 259 -3.51 26.82 4.62
CA LYS A 259 -3.56 28.00 3.76
C LYS A 259 -2.17 28.54 3.45
N ARG A 260 -1.29 28.64 4.45
CA ARG A 260 0.10 29.10 4.29
C ARG A 260 0.89 28.15 3.40
N GLU A 261 0.73 26.85 3.58
CA GLU A 261 1.30 25.80 2.74
C GLU A 261 0.81 25.94 1.30
N GLY A 262 -0.50 26.05 1.08
CA GLY A 262 -1.05 26.26 -0.27
C GLY A 262 -0.52 27.54 -0.94
N GLN A 263 -0.31 28.60 -0.18
CA GLN A 263 0.34 29.83 -0.67
C GLN A 263 1.83 29.61 -0.97
N LEU A 264 2.55 28.87 -0.13
CA LEU A 264 3.94 28.52 -0.35
C LEU A 264 4.10 27.65 -1.60
N LEU A 265 3.32 26.58 -1.75
CA LEU A 265 3.30 25.73 -2.94
C LEU A 265 3.00 26.54 -4.20
N LYS A 266 2.05 27.48 -4.15
CA LYS A 266 1.80 28.42 -5.27
C LYS A 266 3.00 29.30 -5.59
N LYS A 267 3.77 29.73 -4.60
CA LYS A 267 5.02 30.50 -4.80
C LYS A 267 6.12 29.60 -5.37
N LEU A 268 6.32 28.40 -4.82
CA LEU A 268 7.31 27.43 -5.28
C LEU A 268 7.04 26.95 -6.70
N ARG A 269 5.77 26.75 -7.09
CA ARG A 269 5.41 26.45 -8.49
C ARG A 269 5.87 27.51 -9.49
N LYS A 270 5.97 28.79 -9.07
CA LYS A 270 6.53 29.85 -9.92
C LYS A 270 8.04 29.75 -10.10
N LEU A 271 8.72 29.04 -9.20
CA LEU A 271 10.16 28.78 -9.27
C LEU A 271 10.49 27.56 -10.14
N ARG A 272 9.50 26.77 -10.57
CA ARG A 272 9.71 25.56 -11.39
C ARG A 272 10.60 25.81 -12.60
N ASP A 273 10.35 26.92 -13.31
CA ASP A 273 11.09 27.30 -14.52
C ASP A 273 12.10 28.42 -14.26
N ALA A 274 12.32 28.80 -12.99
CA ALA A 274 13.26 29.85 -12.64
C ALA A 274 14.70 29.34 -12.67
N GLU A 275 15.65 30.22 -12.99
CA GLU A 275 17.07 29.85 -12.97
C GLU A 275 17.53 29.52 -11.55
N THR A 276 18.18 28.37 -11.42
CA THR A 276 18.75 27.92 -10.14
C THR A 276 20.09 28.63 -9.88
N ALA A 277 20.02 29.83 -9.28
CA ALA A 277 21.19 30.59 -8.88
C ALA A 277 21.07 31.16 -7.47
N THR A 278 22.19 31.28 -6.78
CA THR A 278 22.29 32.01 -5.51
C THR A 278 22.12 33.52 -5.72
N ALA A 279 21.91 34.27 -4.64
CA ALA A 279 21.72 35.73 -4.71
C ALA A 279 22.94 36.49 -5.28
N ASP A 280 24.14 35.91 -5.21
CA ASP A 280 25.39 36.41 -5.80
C ASP A 280 25.69 35.83 -7.20
N GLY A 281 24.74 35.10 -7.79
CA GLY A 281 24.79 34.64 -9.19
C GLY A 281 25.51 33.31 -9.43
N ARG A 282 25.83 32.54 -8.38
CA ARG A 282 26.40 31.20 -8.54
C ARG A 282 25.32 30.21 -8.95
N ARG A 283 25.43 29.65 -10.16
CA ARG A 283 24.54 28.57 -10.61
C ARG A 283 24.77 27.28 -9.84
N ILE A 284 23.67 26.62 -9.51
CA ILE A 284 23.61 25.32 -8.85
C ILE A 284 22.72 24.45 -9.72
N THR A 285 23.08 23.18 -9.92
CA THR A 285 22.20 22.24 -10.63
C THR A 285 21.32 21.53 -9.60
N LEU A 286 20.01 21.73 -9.69
CA LEU A 286 19.03 20.95 -8.92
C LEU A 286 18.57 19.79 -9.78
N SER A 287 18.96 18.58 -9.40
CA SER A 287 18.62 17.34 -10.10
C SER A 287 17.85 16.40 -9.17
N ALA A 288 17.10 15.46 -9.75
CA ALA A 288 16.31 14.49 -9.01
C ALA A 288 17.11 13.22 -8.72
N ASN A 289 16.74 12.54 -7.63
CA ASN A 289 17.13 11.15 -7.41
C ASN A 289 15.95 10.27 -7.79
N ILE A 290 16.20 9.20 -8.53
CA ILE A 290 15.17 8.24 -8.94
C ILE A 290 15.65 6.81 -8.68
N GLU A 291 14.70 5.92 -8.51
CA GLU A 291 14.84 4.46 -8.41
C GLU A 291 14.18 3.76 -9.61
N PHE A 292 13.20 4.41 -10.24
CA PHE A 292 12.36 3.83 -11.29
C PHE A 292 12.26 4.73 -12.53
N ILE A 293 12.02 4.14 -13.70
CA ILE A 293 11.91 4.88 -14.96
C ILE A 293 10.57 5.64 -15.03
N GLU A 294 9.58 5.16 -14.30
CA GLU A 294 8.24 5.70 -14.13
C GLU A 294 8.25 7.04 -13.37
N GLU A 295 9.35 7.37 -12.67
CA GLU A 295 9.51 8.65 -11.98
C GLU A 295 9.92 9.78 -12.93
N LEU A 296 10.39 9.48 -14.15
CA LEU A 296 10.86 10.48 -15.12
C LEU A 296 9.82 11.57 -15.47
N PRO A 297 8.52 11.28 -15.62
CA PRO A 297 7.50 12.32 -15.81
C PRO A 297 7.46 13.29 -14.64
N MET A 298 7.63 12.80 -13.41
CA MET A 298 7.65 13.64 -12.20
C MET A 298 8.89 14.52 -12.15
N VAL A 299 10.06 14.00 -12.53
CA VAL A 299 11.32 14.79 -12.64
C VAL A 299 11.10 16.02 -13.52
N LYS A 300 10.48 15.83 -14.69
CA LYS A 300 10.14 16.94 -15.61
C LYS A 300 9.08 17.87 -15.03
N ALA A 301 8.03 17.31 -14.44
CA ALA A 301 6.93 18.09 -13.88
C ALA A 301 7.38 19.04 -12.76
N GLN A 302 8.44 18.66 -12.01
CA GLN A 302 9.02 19.45 -10.93
C GLN A 302 10.12 20.43 -11.38
N GLY A 303 10.51 20.43 -12.67
CA GLY A 303 11.53 21.34 -13.20
C GLY A 303 12.97 20.98 -12.81
N ALA A 304 13.24 19.71 -12.48
CA ALA A 304 14.59 19.28 -12.18
C ALA A 304 15.48 19.28 -13.43
N GLU A 305 16.72 19.74 -13.28
CA GLU A 305 17.77 19.76 -14.31
C GLU A 305 18.43 18.38 -14.45
N GLY A 306 17.62 17.37 -14.78
CA GLY A 306 18.05 15.99 -14.97
C GLY A 306 18.03 15.16 -13.69
N VAL A 307 18.78 14.06 -13.71
CA VAL A 307 18.86 13.09 -12.61
C VAL A 307 20.28 13.04 -12.08
N GLY A 308 20.44 13.36 -10.79
CA GLY A 308 21.73 13.35 -10.09
C GLY A 308 22.08 12.00 -9.49
N LEU A 309 21.10 11.10 -9.39
CA LEU A 309 21.29 9.72 -8.95
C LEU A 309 20.15 8.84 -9.45
N TYR A 310 20.45 7.93 -10.37
CA TYR A 310 19.59 6.80 -10.70
C TYR A 310 20.13 5.56 -9.99
N ARG A 311 19.36 5.09 -9.00
CA ARG A 311 19.62 3.87 -8.23
C ARG A 311 19.23 2.65 -9.06
N THR A 312 20.15 1.70 -9.19
CA THR A 312 20.00 0.51 -10.06
C THR A 312 19.77 -0.78 -9.27
N GLU A 313 19.74 -0.71 -7.95
CA GLU A 313 19.53 -1.87 -7.08
C GLU A 313 18.20 -2.58 -7.37
N PHE A 314 17.21 -1.82 -7.85
CA PHE A 314 15.90 -2.32 -8.16
C PHE A 314 15.88 -3.44 -9.22
N PHE A 315 16.76 -3.38 -10.24
CA PHE A 315 16.89 -4.45 -11.24
C PHE A 315 17.16 -5.82 -10.61
N TYR A 316 17.78 -5.83 -9.44
CA TYR A 316 18.19 -7.05 -8.74
C TYR A 316 17.25 -7.45 -7.60
N LEU A 317 16.40 -6.54 -7.11
CA LEU A 317 15.39 -6.83 -6.09
C LEU A 317 14.12 -7.46 -6.68
N ASN A 318 13.86 -7.27 -7.98
CA ASN A 318 12.70 -7.78 -8.70
C ASN A 318 12.99 -9.04 -9.56
N GLU A 319 12.01 -9.47 -10.36
CA GLU A 319 12.04 -10.67 -11.22
C GLU A 319 13.32 -10.80 -12.07
N SER A 320 13.71 -12.03 -12.36
CA SER A 320 14.95 -12.36 -13.07
C SER A 320 15.09 -11.73 -14.46
N GLU A 321 13.99 -11.38 -15.13
CA GLU A 321 14.02 -10.80 -16.49
C GLU A 321 14.60 -9.39 -16.54
N LEU A 322 14.38 -8.58 -15.49
CA LEU A 322 14.89 -7.20 -15.39
C LEU A 322 16.41 -7.13 -15.24
N ARG A 323 17.06 -8.24 -14.89
CA ARG A 323 18.52 -8.33 -14.72
C ARG A 323 19.27 -8.43 -16.05
N SER A 324 18.59 -8.75 -17.15
CA SER A 324 19.25 -8.90 -18.45
C SER A 324 19.90 -7.59 -18.93
N GLU A 325 21.04 -7.70 -19.61
CA GLU A 325 21.74 -6.56 -20.20
C GLU A 325 20.81 -5.74 -21.11
N ASP A 326 20.02 -6.41 -21.95
CA ASP A 326 19.08 -5.78 -22.86
C ASP A 326 18.05 -4.91 -22.13
N LYS A 327 17.49 -5.39 -21.01
CA LYS A 327 16.51 -4.64 -20.21
C LYS A 327 17.15 -3.48 -19.43
N GLN A 328 18.36 -3.67 -18.92
CA GLN A 328 19.11 -2.57 -18.30
C GLN A 328 19.42 -1.49 -19.34
N ALA A 329 19.89 -1.88 -20.53
CA ALA A 329 20.20 -0.97 -21.64
C ALA A 329 18.96 -0.22 -22.13
N GLU A 330 17.80 -0.88 -22.25
CA GLU A 330 16.52 -0.26 -22.60
C GLU A 330 16.16 0.86 -21.61
N ASN A 331 16.23 0.57 -20.31
CA ASN A 331 15.91 1.55 -19.25
C ASN A 331 16.90 2.71 -19.21
N TYR A 332 18.20 2.44 -19.28
CA TYR A 332 19.22 3.50 -19.29
C TYR A 332 19.10 4.41 -20.51
N THR A 333 18.79 3.83 -21.67
CA THR A 333 18.54 4.58 -22.90
C THR A 333 17.30 5.47 -22.73
N LEU A 334 16.20 4.91 -22.23
CA LEU A 334 14.96 5.65 -22.00
C LEU A 334 15.17 6.83 -21.02
N ALA A 335 15.92 6.63 -19.94
CA ALA A 335 16.25 7.69 -18.98
C ALA A 335 17.03 8.82 -19.65
N ALA A 336 18.10 8.46 -20.36
CA ALA A 336 18.99 9.41 -21.02
C ALA A 336 18.28 10.19 -22.13
N GLU A 337 17.41 9.54 -22.91
CA GLU A 337 16.66 10.19 -23.98
C GLU A 337 15.55 11.08 -23.44
N SER A 338 14.85 10.63 -22.40
CA SER A 338 13.75 11.36 -21.80
C SER A 338 14.19 12.69 -21.23
N LEU A 339 15.39 12.78 -20.65
CA LEU A 339 15.82 13.96 -19.89
C LEU A 339 16.68 14.96 -20.67
N LYS A 340 16.85 14.76 -21.99
CA LYS A 340 17.53 15.74 -22.86
C LYS A 340 16.95 17.15 -22.67
N PRO A 341 17.78 18.20 -22.54
CA PRO A 341 19.24 18.22 -22.68
C PRO A 341 20.02 17.89 -21.39
N HIS A 342 19.34 17.60 -20.29
CA HIS A 342 19.96 17.36 -18.99
C HIS A 342 20.50 15.93 -18.87
N GLY A 343 21.52 15.77 -18.02
CA GLY A 343 22.19 14.49 -17.80
C GLY A 343 21.47 13.57 -16.80
N VAL A 344 21.87 12.31 -16.83
CA VAL A 344 21.45 11.27 -15.87
C VAL A 344 22.71 10.63 -15.31
N ILE A 345 22.86 10.65 -13.98
CA ILE A 345 23.95 9.97 -13.30
C ILE A 345 23.46 8.59 -12.85
N ILE A 346 23.85 7.55 -13.58
CA ILE A 346 23.49 6.17 -13.27
C ILE A 346 24.53 5.60 -12.31
N ARG A 347 24.08 5.16 -11.13
CA ARG A 347 24.96 4.50 -10.17
C ARG A 347 24.97 3.01 -10.46
N THR A 348 26.17 2.43 -10.56
CA THR A 348 26.32 0.96 -10.63
C THR A 348 25.75 0.31 -9.37
N LEU A 349 25.42 -0.98 -9.47
CA LEU A 349 24.78 -1.74 -8.39
C LEU A 349 25.41 -1.50 -7.00
N ASP A 350 24.63 -0.98 -6.05
CA ASP A 350 25.02 -0.84 -4.63
C ASP A 350 24.11 -1.64 -3.69
N VAL A 351 24.35 -2.95 -3.70
CA VAL A 351 23.69 -3.96 -2.85
C VAL A 351 24.67 -4.65 -1.90
N GLY A 352 24.16 -5.22 -0.82
CA GLY A 352 24.91 -6.09 0.09
C GLY A 352 24.74 -7.56 -0.26
N GLY A 353 25.72 -8.39 0.11
CA GLY A 353 25.69 -9.84 -0.12
C GLY A 353 24.49 -10.56 0.51
N ASP A 354 23.96 -10.00 1.60
CA ASP A 354 22.78 -10.49 2.34
C ASP A 354 21.46 -10.35 1.56
N LYS A 355 21.38 -9.43 0.59
CA LYS A 355 20.12 -9.13 -0.10
C LYS A 355 19.94 -9.81 -1.46
N LEU A 356 21.03 -10.24 -2.11
CA LEU A 356 20.96 -10.78 -3.47
C LEU A 356 21.42 -12.24 -3.59
N PHE A 357 22.28 -12.70 -2.69
CA PHE A 357 22.95 -14.00 -2.81
C PHE A 357 22.86 -14.78 -1.48
N PRO A 358 21.66 -15.25 -1.10
CA PRO A 358 21.47 -16.02 0.14
C PRO A 358 22.31 -17.31 0.16
N GLU A 359 22.78 -17.77 -1.00
CA GLU A 359 23.61 -18.97 -1.16
C GLU A 359 25.05 -18.82 -0.65
N HIS A 360 25.50 -17.62 -0.24
CA HIS A 360 26.92 -17.34 0.04
C HIS A 360 27.30 -17.11 1.50
N PHE A 361 26.35 -17.13 2.41
CA PHE A 361 26.64 -16.88 3.82
C PHE A 361 26.00 -17.96 4.69
N ASP A 362 26.85 -18.88 5.18
CA ASP A 362 26.46 -19.83 6.24
C ASP A 362 26.06 -19.08 7.53
N GLU A 363 26.64 -17.88 7.75
CA GLU A 363 26.26 -16.94 8.81
C GLU A 363 26.22 -15.50 8.27
N PRO A 364 25.25 -14.67 8.69
CA PRO A 364 25.17 -13.26 8.28
C PRO A 364 26.44 -12.49 8.62
N GLU A 365 26.88 -11.59 7.73
CA GLU A 365 28.04 -10.74 8.02
C GLU A 365 27.81 -9.94 9.32
N PRO A 366 28.79 -9.87 10.25
CA PRO A 366 28.64 -9.13 11.50
C PRO A 366 28.34 -7.64 11.32
N ASN A 367 28.80 -7.05 10.22
CA ASN A 367 28.47 -5.68 9.84
C ASN A 367 28.36 -5.52 8.32
N PRO A 368 27.15 -5.68 7.75
CA PRO A 368 26.91 -5.58 6.31
C PRO A 368 27.24 -4.19 5.73
N PHE A 369 27.17 -3.12 6.54
CA PHE A 369 27.51 -1.77 6.07
C PHE A 369 29.00 -1.60 5.80
N LEU A 370 29.86 -2.38 6.45
CA LEU A 370 31.31 -2.36 6.27
C LEU A 370 31.83 -3.57 5.44
N GLY A 371 30.96 -4.51 5.12
CA GLY A 371 31.29 -5.81 4.53
C GLY A 371 31.19 -5.87 3.00
N TRP A 372 30.73 -7.00 2.49
CA TRP A 372 30.68 -7.29 1.06
C TRP A 372 29.47 -6.62 0.40
N ARG A 373 29.66 -5.37 -0.02
CA ARG A 373 28.61 -4.52 -0.62
C ARG A 373 29.13 -3.60 -1.71
N GLY A 374 28.21 -3.01 -2.48
CA GLY A 374 28.57 -2.00 -3.46
C GLY A 374 29.42 -2.56 -4.59
N ILE A 375 30.37 -1.74 -5.03
CA ILE A 375 31.36 -2.13 -6.05
C ILE A 375 32.14 -3.41 -5.70
N ARG A 376 32.26 -3.77 -4.41
CA ARG A 376 32.98 -5.00 -3.99
C ARG A 376 32.26 -6.26 -4.48
N VAL A 377 30.94 -6.19 -4.64
CA VAL A 377 30.14 -7.30 -5.19
C VAL A 377 30.45 -7.43 -6.69
N SER A 378 30.27 -6.35 -7.47
CA SER A 378 30.55 -6.36 -8.91
C SER A 378 32.00 -6.71 -9.25
N LEU A 379 32.98 -6.32 -8.43
CA LEU A 379 34.38 -6.71 -8.62
C LEU A 379 34.64 -8.21 -8.35
N ALA A 380 33.87 -8.81 -7.46
CA ALA A 380 33.97 -10.24 -7.15
C ALA A 380 33.10 -11.11 -8.07
N ARG A 381 32.14 -10.50 -8.77
CA ARG A 381 31.15 -11.12 -9.67
C ARG A 381 31.02 -10.30 -10.95
N PRO A 382 31.98 -10.42 -11.90
CA PRO A 382 31.97 -9.62 -13.12
C PRO A 382 30.79 -9.89 -14.07
N GLU A 383 30.05 -10.97 -13.85
CA GLU A 383 28.83 -11.33 -14.58
C GLU A 383 27.57 -10.54 -14.12
N VAL A 384 27.69 -9.78 -13.03
CA VAL A 384 26.66 -8.92 -12.41
C VAL A 384 26.95 -7.46 -12.73
#